data_AF-A0A935WN24-F1
#
_entry.id   AF-A0A935WN24-F1
#
_cell.length_a   1.000
_cell.length_b   1.000
_cell.length_c   1.000
_cell.angle_alpha   90.00
_cell.angle_beta   90.00
_cell.angle_gamma   90.00
#
_symmetry.space_group_name_H-M   'P 1'
#
loop_
_entity.id
_entity.type
_entity.pdbx_description
1 polymer ?
#
loop_
_entity_poly.entity_id
_entity_poly.type
_entity_poly.pdbx_seq_one_letter_code
_entity_poly.pdbx_strand_id
1 'polypeptide(L)'
;EVAAVVGNARKLDAATWVAPFGALEKVQIDDLDSIRETALHLVDGFEGHTRAFVQIQNGCDHRCTFCIIPYGRGPSRSVGAGEIVSQIRALTERGYREVVLTGVDLTSWGADLPGTPKLGLLVRQILKHVPELPRLRISSIDSIEIDDQFMRALAEEERLMPHLHLSLQAGDDLILKRMKRRHLTHDAIRFTEEARRLRPDIVFGADFIAGFPTETEAHFANTMQHAEDCGLTFLHVFPFSPRKGTPAARMPQLGREIAKERAGRLRAKGDELLRRHFQMKIGKSRRVLVEQSGTEGRSEHFMPVKLARKEARGAIAEVRIAGHDERGLLAA
;
A
#
# COMPACT_ATOMS: atom_id res chain seq x y z
N GLU A 1 1.33 -32.00 13.31
CA GLU A 1 0.23 -31.41 14.10
C GLU A 1 0.58 -29.95 14.46
N VAL A 2 -0.39 -29.06 14.69
CA VAL A 2 -0.13 -27.67 15.09
C VAL A 2 0.01 -27.59 16.61
N ALA A 3 1.12 -27.04 17.11
CA ALA A 3 1.44 -26.96 18.54
C ALA A 3 0.65 -25.87 19.28
N ALA A 4 0.53 -24.67 18.71
CA ALA A 4 -0.26 -23.57 19.27
C ALA A 4 -0.73 -22.59 18.19
N VAL A 5 -1.85 -21.91 18.44
CA VAL A 5 -2.40 -20.81 17.65
C VAL A 5 -2.38 -19.56 18.51
N VAL A 6 -1.56 -18.57 18.14
CA VAL A 6 -1.33 -17.35 18.92
C VAL A 6 -1.92 -16.12 18.19
N GLY A 7 -2.67 -15.30 18.93
CA GLY A 7 -3.25 -14.04 18.47
C GLY A 7 -2.19 -12.98 18.15
N ASN A 8 -2.56 -11.97 17.34
CA ASN A 8 -1.57 -11.00 16.85
C ASN A 8 -0.96 -10.12 17.95
N ALA A 9 -1.69 -9.78 19.00
CA ALA A 9 -1.14 -8.99 20.11
C ALA A 9 -0.12 -9.79 20.92
N ARG A 10 -0.49 -11.02 21.33
CA ARG A 10 0.40 -11.93 22.06
C ARG A 10 1.68 -12.29 21.30
N LYS A 11 1.67 -12.36 19.96
CA LYS A 11 2.89 -12.62 19.17
C LYS A 11 4.01 -11.63 19.48
N LEU A 12 3.65 -10.43 19.91
CA LEU A 12 4.59 -9.34 20.13
C LEU A 12 5.08 -9.24 21.58
N ASP A 13 4.48 -10.02 22.49
CA ASP A 13 4.94 -10.15 23.86
C ASP A 13 5.97 -11.30 23.94
N ALA A 14 7.19 -10.98 24.39
CA ALA A 14 8.25 -11.95 24.57
C ALA A 14 7.83 -13.07 25.54
N ALA A 15 7.01 -12.77 26.55
CA ALA A 15 6.53 -13.72 27.55
C ALA A 15 5.72 -14.87 26.92
N THR A 16 5.02 -14.61 25.80
CA THR A 16 4.28 -15.62 25.03
C THR A 16 5.17 -16.76 24.55
N TRP A 17 6.46 -16.49 24.34
CA TRP A 17 7.42 -17.43 23.75
C TRP A 17 8.32 -18.10 24.79
N VAL A 18 8.16 -17.79 26.08
CA VAL A 18 9.01 -18.33 27.17
C VAL A 18 8.61 -19.76 27.54
N ALA A 19 7.35 -20.16 27.33
CA ALA A 19 6.90 -21.51 27.65
C ALA A 19 7.27 -22.53 26.53
N PRO A 20 7.60 -23.80 26.87
CA PRO A 20 7.80 -24.84 25.87
C PRO A 20 6.57 -24.99 24.98
N PHE A 21 6.75 -25.17 23.66
CA PHE A 21 5.64 -25.26 22.69
C PHE A 21 4.58 -26.36 22.98
N GLY A 22 4.86 -27.30 23.90
CA GLY A 22 3.89 -28.30 24.37
C GLY A 22 3.11 -27.94 25.65
N ALA A 23 3.41 -26.80 26.28
CA ALA A 23 2.77 -26.31 27.50
C ALA A 23 1.86 -25.07 27.26
N LEU A 24 1.84 -24.55 26.04
CA LEU A 24 0.94 -23.46 25.65
C LEU A 24 -0.47 -24.00 25.41
N GLU A 25 -1.50 -23.28 25.85
CA GLU A 25 -2.87 -23.54 25.37
C GLU A 25 -2.90 -23.53 23.84
N LYS A 26 -3.60 -24.52 23.26
CA LYS A 26 -3.60 -24.76 21.80
C LYS A 26 -4.12 -23.57 21.00
N VAL A 27 -4.96 -22.71 21.60
CA VAL A 27 -5.49 -21.48 21.00
C VAL A 27 -5.49 -20.35 22.03
N GLN A 28 -4.71 -19.30 21.78
CA GLN A 28 -4.58 -18.11 22.61
C GLN A 28 -4.83 -16.87 21.74
N ILE A 29 -6.10 -16.53 21.55
CA ILE A 29 -6.51 -15.39 20.73
C ILE A 29 -7.19 -14.37 21.64
N ASP A 30 -6.67 -13.15 21.67
CA ASP A 30 -7.27 -12.06 22.44
C ASP A 30 -8.58 -11.60 21.82
N ASP A 31 -9.45 -11.03 22.65
CA ASP A 31 -10.64 -10.32 22.17
C ASP A 31 -10.22 -9.05 21.45
N LEU A 32 -10.41 -9.02 20.12
CA LEU A 32 -10.03 -7.91 19.26
C LEU A 32 -10.71 -6.58 19.63
N ASP A 33 -11.90 -6.64 20.24
CA ASP A 33 -12.65 -5.45 20.66
C ASP A 33 -12.05 -4.83 21.95
N SER A 34 -11.27 -5.60 22.71
CA SER A 34 -10.58 -5.14 23.92
C SER A 34 -9.22 -4.49 23.65
N ILE A 35 -8.66 -4.69 22.46
CA ILE A 35 -7.36 -4.12 22.06
C ILE A 35 -7.55 -2.65 21.69
N ARG A 36 -6.94 -1.75 22.48
CA ARG A 36 -7.05 -0.29 22.30
C ARG A 36 -5.83 0.36 21.67
N GLU A 37 -4.69 -0.33 21.67
CA GLU A 37 -3.42 0.23 21.22
C GLU A 37 -2.85 -0.58 20.05
N THR A 38 -2.24 0.11 19.09
CA THR A 38 -1.37 -0.53 18.10
C THR A 38 0.03 -0.56 18.69
N ALA A 39 0.49 -1.75 19.08
CA ALA A 39 1.80 -1.89 19.68
C ALA A 39 2.89 -1.49 18.66
N LEU A 40 3.56 -0.37 18.94
CA LEU A 40 4.80 0.00 18.29
C LEU A 40 5.90 -0.87 18.84
N HIS A 41 6.17 -1.98 18.17
CA HIS A 41 7.48 -2.57 18.35
C HIS A 41 8.43 -1.73 17.52
N LEU A 42 9.48 -1.25 18.18
CA LEU A 42 10.70 -0.79 17.53
C LEU A 42 11.22 -1.98 16.72
N VAL A 43 10.65 -2.21 15.55
CA VAL A 43 11.19 -3.16 14.60
C VAL A 43 12.56 -2.60 14.28
N ASP A 44 13.61 -3.38 14.52
CA ASP A 44 15.00 -3.00 14.21
C ASP A 44 15.27 -2.90 12.68
N GLY A 45 14.21 -2.64 11.92
CA GLY A 45 14.01 -3.00 10.54
C GLY A 45 13.80 -4.49 10.36
N PHE A 46 13.07 -4.87 9.32
CA PHE A 46 12.97 -6.27 8.95
C PHE A 46 14.35 -6.70 8.44
N GLU A 47 15.02 -7.63 9.14
CA GLU A 47 16.26 -8.23 8.66
C GLU A 47 16.06 -8.68 7.20
N GLY A 48 16.94 -8.20 6.31
CA GLY A 48 16.83 -8.51 4.88
C GLY A 48 16.04 -7.51 4.03
N HIS A 49 15.57 -6.38 4.57
CA HIS A 49 15.02 -5.28 3.77
C HIS A 49 15.93 -4.03 3.79
N THR A 50 15.99 -3.30 2.68
CA THR A 50 16.70 -2.00 2.57
C THR A 50 15.81 -0.80 2.84
N ARG A 51 14.51 -1.06 3.06
CA ARG A 51 13.46 -0.12 3.40
C ARG A 51 12.94 -0.47 4.78
N ALA A 52 12.65 0.53 5.60
CA ALA A 52 11.98 0.31 6.87
C ALA A 52 10.47 0.52 6.70
N PHE A 53 9.68 -0.39 7.25
CA PHE A 53 8.22 -0.28 7.25
C PHE A 53 7.77 0.17 8.64
N VAL A 54 7.05 1.28 8.70
CA VAL A 54 6.51 1.82 9.94
C VAL A 54 5.00 1.68 9.90
N GLN A 55 4.44 0.82 10.76
CA GLN A 55 3.00 0.68 10.89
C GLN A 55 2.47 1.84 11.74
N ILE A 56 1.73 2.75 11.11
CA ILE A 56 1.15 3.90 11.80
C ILE A 56 -0.31 3.66 12.20
N GLN A 57 -0.96 2.67 11.60
CA GLN A 57 -2.38 2.40 11.76
C GLN A 57 -2.66 0.89 11.63
N ASN A 58 -3.59 0.35 12.42
CA ASN A 58 -4.05 -1.03 12.30
C ASN A 58 -5.56 -1.14 12.56
N GLY A 59 -6.18 -2.22 12.09
CA GLY A 59 -7.65 -2.36 12.12
C GLY A 59 -8.36 -1.48 11.08
N CYS A 60 -9.69 -1.54 11.02
CA CYS A 60 -10.46 -0.74 10.07
C CYS A 60 -11.93 -0.67 10.48
N ASP A 61 -12.47 0.53 10.58
CA ASP A 61 -13.89 0.75 10.89
C ASP A 61 -14.77 0.74 9.63
N HIS A 62 -14.13 0.79 8.45
CA HIS A 62 -14.85 0.80 7.18
C HIS A 62 -15.27 -0.62 6.77
N ARG A 63 -16.59 -0.80 6.63
CA ARG A 63 -17.22 -2.12 6.38
C ARG A 63 -17.48 -2.37 4.89
N CYS A 64 -16.41 -2.43 4.08
CA CYS A 64 -16.50 -2.91 2.69
C CYS A 64 -17.22 -4.27 2.65
N THR A 65 -18.13 -4.47 1.69
CA THR A 65 -18.99 -5.67 1.67
C THR A 65 -18.22 -6.97 1.43
N PHE A 66 -17.02 -6.90 0.86
CA PHE A 66 -16.15 -8.05 0.59
C PHE A 66 -15.06 -8.28 1.66
N CYS A 67 -14.86 -7.31 2.56
CA CYS A 67 -13.67 -7.28 3.42
C CYS A 67 -13.95 -7.95 4.76
N ILE A 68 -13.13 -8.94 5.12
CA ILE A 68 -13.20 -9.61 6.42
C ILE A 68 -12.35 -8.90 7.50
N ILE A 69 -11.52 -7.93 7.10
CA ILE A 69 -10.53 -7.29 7.96
C ILE A 69 -11.10 -6.71 9.26
N PRO A 70 -12.26 -6.01 9.27
CA PRO A 70 -12.82 -5.50 10.52
C PRO A 70 -13.05 -6.60 11.57
N TYR A 71 -13.39 -7.82 11.13
CA TYR A 71 -13.59 -8.97 12.01
C TYR A 71 -12.28 -9.65 12.44
N GLY A 72 -11.20 -9.50 11.66
CA GLY A 72 -9.92 -10.15 11.93
C GLY A 72 -8.86 -9.25 12.58
N ARG A 73 -9.05 -7.93 12.54
CA ARG A 73 -8.10 -6.93 13.07
C ARG A 73 -8.73 -5.92 14.04
N GLY A 74 -10.04 -5.98 14.24
CA GLY A 74 -10.77 -5.08 15.14
C GLY A 74 -10.90 -3.64 14.60
N PRO A 75 -11.31 -2.70 15.47
CA PRO A 75 -11.52 -1.30 15.12
C PRO A 75 -10.23 -0.60 14.70
N SER A 76 -10.36 0.54 14.02
CA SER A 76 -9.20 1.36 13.65
C SER A 76 -8.48 1.87 14.90
N ARG A 77 -7.15 1.76 14.88
CA ARG A 77 -6.24 2.24 15.93
C ARG A 77 -5.03 2.89 15.33
N SER A 78 -4.78 4.13 15.69
CA SER A 78 -3.66 4.94 15.22
C SER A 78 -2.56 5.02 16.25
N VAL A 79 -1.33 5.11 15.75
CA VAL A 79 -0.16 5.44 16.56
C VAL A 79 -0.02 6.96 16.67
N GLY A 80 0.38 7.47 17.83
CA GLY A 80 0.62 8.90 18.03
C GLY A 80 1.74 9.46 17.15
N ALA A 81 1.56 10.68 16.63
CA ALA A 81 2.52 11.30 15.70
C ALA A 81 3.95 11.43 16.27
N GLY A 82 4.08 11.76 17.56
CA GLY A 82 5.38 11.89 18.22
C GLY A 82 6.17 10.58 18.24
N GLU A 83 5.48 9.46 18.47
CA GLU A 83 6.09 8.13 18.48
C GLU A 83 6.51 7.71 17.07
N ILE A 84 5.68 7.97 16.06
CA ILE A 84 5.99 7.73 14.65
C ILE A 84 7.25 8.52 14.24
N VAL A 85 7.29 9.81 14.55
CA VAL A 85 8.46 10.68 14.23
C VAL A 85 9.72 10.16 14.91
N SER A 86 9.62 9.76 16.19
CA SER A 86 10.76 9.25 16.95
C SER A 86 11.28 7.93 16.38
N GLN A 87 10.39 7.01 16.00
CA GLN A 87 10.75 5.75 15.36
C GLN A 87 11.41 5.97 14.00
N ILE A 88 10.87 6.87 13.18
CA ILE A 88 11.43 7.20 11.86
C ILE A 88 12.82 7.81 11.99
N ARG A 89 13.05 8.69 12.98
CA ARG A 89 14.38 9.22 13.27
C ARG A 89 15.36 8.09 13.62
N ALA A 90 15.00 7.22 14.56
CA ALA A 90 15.85 6.11 14.98
C ALA A 90 16.21 5.17 13.80
N LEU A 91 15.26 4.89 12.91
CA LEU A 91 15.52 4.13 11.68
C LEU A 91 16.47 4.87 10.74
N THR A 92 16.32 6.19 10.60
CA THR A 92 17.18 7.00 9.74
C THR A 92 18.61 7.07 10.28
N GLU A 93 18.79 7.23 11.59
CA GLU A 93 20.10 7.18 12.28
C GLU A 93 20.81 5.84 12.10
N ARG A 94 20.05 4.75 11.96
CA ARG A 94 20.56 3.40 11.66
C ARG A 94 20.89 3.19 10.18
N GLY A 95 20.72 4.21 9.34
CA GLY A 95 21.10 4.20 7.94
C GLY A 95 20.01 3.79 6.96
N TYR A 96 18.75 3.62 7.40
CA TYR A 96 17.64 3.43 6.47
C TYR A 96 17.40 4.71 5.65
N ARG A 97 17.46 4.59 4.32
CA ARG A 97 17.29 5.73 3.39
C ARG A 97 15.88 5.89 2.84
N GLU A 98 15.02 4.91 3.07
CA GLU A 98 13.61 4.99 2.72
C GLU A 98 12.75 4.35 3.82
N VAL A 99 11.74 5.11 4.26
CA VAL A 99 10.71 4.67 5.19
C VAL A 99 9.39 4.59 4.45
N VAL A 100 8.67 3.48 4.62
CA VAL A 100 7.34 3.25 4.08
C VAL A 100 6.32 3.29 5.22
N LEU A 101 5.37 4.23 5.17
CA LEU A 101 4.25 4.26 6.10
C LEU A 101 3.23 3.19 5.68
N THR A 102 2.87 2.34 6.63
CA THR A 102 1.96 1.21 6.44
C THR A 102 0.78 1.29 7.39
N GLY A 103 -0.34 0.79 6.90
CA GLY A 103 -1.59 0.75 7.64
C GLY A 103 -2.59 -0.17 6.94
N VAL A 104 -3.63 -0.54 7.66
CA VAL A 104 -4.75 -1.31 7.09
C VAL A 104 -5.69 -0.40 6.31
N ASP A 105 -6.05 0.74 6.90
CA ASP A 105 -6.76 1.86 6.26
C ASP A 105 -5.95 3.13 6.58
N LEU A 106 -4.80 3.29 5.91
CA LEU A 106 -3.78 4.29 6.23
C LEU A 106 -4.35 5.73 6.28
N THR A 107 -5.27 6.03 5.38
CA THR A 107 -5.92 7.34 5.27
C THR A 107 -6.85 7.66 6.44
N SER A 108 -7.29 6.65 7.19
CA SER A 108 -8.07 6.84 8.42
C SER A 108 -7.21 7.06 9.66
N TRP A 109 -5.87 7.12 9.51
CA TRP A 109 -4.99 7.49 10.62
C TRP A 109 -5.42 8.81 11.26
N GLY A 110 -5.41 8.83 12.58
CA GLY A 110 -5.67 10.00 13.41
C GLY A 110 -7.14 10.23 13.76
N ALA A 111 -8.08 9.50 13.15
CA ALA A 111 -9.52 9.65 13.45
C ALA A 111 -9.87 9.29 14.91
N ASP A 112 -9.10 8.40 15.53
CA ASP A 112 -9.21 7.96 16.92
C ASP A 112 -8.31 8.75 17.89
N LEU A 113 -7.51 9.71 17.40
CA LEU A 113 -6.60 10.52 18.22
C LEU A 113 -7.24 11.87 18.63
N PRO A 114 -6.80 12.48 19.75
CA PRO A 114 -7.25 13.81 20.15
C PRO A 114 -7.04 14.86 19.05
N GLY A 115 -8.08 15.64 18.75
CA GLY A 115 -8.06 16.64 17.68
C GLY A 115 -8.24 16.07 16.26
N THR A 116 -8.42 14.75 16.13
CA THR A 116 -8.72 14.06 14.86
C THR A 116 -7.79 14.46 13.69
N PRO A 117 -6.47 14.48 13.88
CA PRO A 117 -5.54 14.90 12.83
C PRO A 117 -5.67 14.00 11.59
N LYS A 118 -5.38 14.57 10.42
CA LYS A 118 -5.42 13.85 9.13
C LYS A 118 -4.01 13.42 8.70
N LEU A 119 -3.95 12.44 7.80
CA LEU A 119 -2.70 11.85 7.31
C LEU A 119 -1.73 12.92 6.74
N GLY A 120 -2.22 13.91 6.01
CA GLY A 120 -1.39 14.99 5.48
C GLY A 120 -0.62 15.77 6.54
N LEU A 121 -1.22 15.99 7.72
CA LEU A 121 -0.53 16.62 8.84
C LEU A 121 0.63 15.76 9.34
N LEU A 122 0.42 14.46 9.50
CA LEU A 122 1.48 13.53 9.91
C LEU A 122 2.63 13.52 8.90
N VAL A 123 2.33 13.43 7.61
CA VAL A 123 3.35 13.45 6.55
C VAL A 123 4.21 14.71 6.64
N ARG A 124 3.59 15.88 6.78
CA ARG A 124 4.31 17.15 6.94
C ARG A 124 5.12 17.20 8.25
N GLN A 125 4.58 16.67 9.35
CA GLN A 125 5.31 16.59 10.62
C GLN A 125 6.56 15.70 10.51
N ILE A 126 6.45 14.53 9.89
CA ILE A 126 7.59 13.63 9.65
C ILE A 126 8.67 14.36 8.84
N LEU A 127 8.29 14.95 7.71
CA LEU A 127 9.22 15.63 6.81
C LEU A 127 9.87 16.86 7.43
N LYS A 128 9.14 17.58 8.31
CA LYS A 128 9.68 18.72 9.06
C LYS A 128 10.63 18.29 10.17
N HIS A 129 10.26 17.26 10.94
CA HIS A 129 10.98 16.90 12.15
C HIS A 129 12.12 15.90 11.89
N VAL A 130 12.12 15.17 10.77
CA VAL A 130 13.21 14.28 10.36
C VAL A 130 13.80 14.77 9.02
N PRO A 131 14.45 15.96 9.00
CA PRO A 131 15.02 16.54 7.78
C PRO A 131 16.00 15.62 7.05
N GLU A 132 16.69 14.76 7.79
CA GLU A 132 17.68 13.79 7.33
C GLU A 132 17.11 12.60 6.57
N LEU A 133 15.79 12.33 6.65
CA LEU A 133 15.15 11.22 5.94
C LEU A 133 15.17 11.45 4.43
N PRO A 134 15.86 10.62 3.62
CA PRO A 134 15.96 10.86 2.19
C PRO A 134 14.67 10.58 1.42
N ARG A 135 13.91 9.54 1.83
CA ARG A 135 12.67 9.12 1.17
C ARG A 135 11.61 8.70 2.16
N LEU A 136 10.44 9.32 2.05
CA LEU A 136 9.21 8.91 2.68
C LEU A 136 8.27 8.36 1.61
N ARG A 137 7.81 7.13 1.76
CA ARG A 137 6.85 6.48 0.86
C ARG A 137 5.56 6.17 1.60
N ILE A 138 4.46 6.34 0.91
CA ILE A 138 3.12 6.02 1.39
C ILE A 138 2.70 4.70 0.73
N SER A 139 2.14 3.80 1.52
CA SER A 139 1.54 2.56 1.01
C SER A 139 0.15 2.84 0.41
N SER A 140 -0.80 1.92 0.55
CA SER A 140 -2.13 2.06 -0.05
C SER A 140 -2.95 3.15 0.63
N ILE A 141 -3.62 3.98 -0.18
CA ILE A 141 -4.49 5.07 0.26
C ILE A 141 -5.89 4.95 -0.34
N ASP A 142 -6.89 5.50 0.36
CA ASP A 142 -8.20 5.81 -0.21
C ASP A 142 -8.22 7.25 -0.72
N SER A 143 -8.33 7.45 -2.03
CA SER A 143 -8.09 8.76 -2.66
C SER A 143 -9.05 9.86 -2.20
N ILE A 144 -10.27 9.50 -1.82
CA ILE A 144 -11.29 10.47 -1.37
C ILE A 144 -11.00 11.03 0.03
N GLU A 145 -10.20 10.33 0.83
CA GLU A 145 -9.87 10.73 2.21
C GLU A 145 -8.60 11.59 2.28
N ILE A 146 -7.92 11.83 1.14
CA ILE A 146 -6.69 12.62 1.10
C ILE A 146 -7.01 14.10 1.30
N ASP A 147 -6.35 14.69 2.30
CA ASP A 147 -6.54 16.09 2.70
C ASP A 147 -5.57 17.05 2.00
N ASP A 148 -5.91 18.35 2.03
CA ASP A 148 -5.11 19.41 1.40
C ASP A 148 -3.66 19.46 1.86
N GLN A 149 -3.37 19.10 3.12
CA GLN A 149 -1.99 19.11 3.62
C GLN A 149 -1.15 18.03 2.94
N PHE A 150 -1.76 16.88 2.61
CA PHE A 150 -1.11 15.84 1.85
C PHE A 150 -0.85 16.30 0.41
N MET A 151 -1.83 16.92 -0.23
CA MET A 151 -1.67 17.45 -1.59
C MET A 151 -0.58 18.53 -1.67
N ARG A 152 -0.49 19.40 -0.65
CA ARG A 152 0.62 20.37 -0.52
C ARG A 152 1.97 19.68 -0.35
N ALA A 153 2.06 18.67 0.53
CA ALA A 153 3.28 17.88 0.68
C ALA A 153 3.67 17.20 -0.64
N LEU A 154 2.70 16.71 -1.41
CA LEU A 154 2.96 16.11 -2.71
C LEU A 154 3.54 17.12 -3.71
N ALA A 155 3.10 18.38 -3.67
CA ALA A 155 3.60 19.46 -4.52
C ALA A 155 4.99 19.99 -4.09
N GLU A 156 5.23 20.07 -2.78
CA GLU A 156 6.35 20.83 -2.22
C GLU A 156 7.52 19.95 -1.75
N GLU A 157 7.28 18.68 -1.42
CA GLU A 157 8.29 17.82 -0.77
C GLU A 157 8.83 16.75 -1.72
N GLU A 158 10.07 16.95 -2.17
CA GLU A 158 10.78 15.98 -3.02
C GLU A 158 11.01 14.63 -2.34
N ARG A 159 11.15 14.64 -1.01
CA ARG A 159 11.36 13.45 -0.18
C ARG A 159 10.11 12.57 -0.09
N LEU A 160 8.91 13.13 -0.30
CA LEU A 160 7.70 12.34 -0.47
C LEU A 160 7.74 11.69 -1.85
N MET A 161 7.80 10.36 -1.89
CA MET A 161 8.01 9.65 -3.14
C MET A 161 6.82 9.79 -4.10
N PRO A 162 7.07 10.05 -5.40
CA PRO A 162 6.05 10.31 -6.42
C PRO A 162 5.36 9.01 -6.89
N HIS A 163 4.87 8.22 -5.95
CA HIS A 163 4.16 6.96 -6.20
C HIS A 163 3.06 6.77 -5.16
N LEU A 164 1.81 6.69 -5.61
CA LEU A 164 0.66 6.43 -4.76
C LEU A 164 -0.06 5.16 -5.22
N HIS A 165 -0.37 4.27 -4.27
CA HIS A 165 -1.15 3.08 -4.54
C HIS A 165 -2.60 3.30 -4.07
N LEU A 166 -3.56 3.16 -4.96
CA LEU A 166 -4.95 3.53 -4.74
C LEU A 166 -5.81 2.29 -4.45
N SER A 167 -6.60 2.34 -3.38
CA SER A 167 -7.57 1.29 -3.04
C SER A 167 -8.86 1.44 -3.86
N LEU A 168 -8.78 1.27 -5.18
CA LEU A 168 -9.92 1.50 -6.09
C LEU A 168 -10.93 0.35 -6.08
N GLN A 169 -10.45 -0.89 -6.09
CA GLN A 169 -11.20 -2.15 -6.06
C GLN A 169 -12.02 -2.45 -7.34
N ALA A 170 -12.69 -1.47 -7.93
CA ALA A 170 -13.41 -1.57 -9.20
C ALA A 170 -13.42 -0.21 -9.92
N GLY A 171 -13.89 -0.18 -11.18
CA GLY A 171 -14.05 1.06 -11.96
C GLY A 171 -15.46 1.21 -12.54
N ASP A 172 -16.47 0.76 -11.80
CA ASP A 172 -17.87 0.93 -12.14
C ASP A 172 -18.65 1.40 -10.90
N ASP A 173 -19.42 2.48 -11.02
CA ASP A 173 -20.10 3.12 -9.90
C ASP A 173 -21.12 2.21 -9.20
N LEU A 174 -21.81 1.32 -9.94
CA LEU A 174 -22.76 0.38 -9.33
C LEU A 174 -22.02 -0.69 -8.54
N ILE A 175 -20.89 -1.19 -9.06
CA ILE A 175 -20.05 -2.15 -8.36
C ILE A 175 -19.37 -1.51 -7.14
N LEU A 176 -18.84 -0.30 -7.26
CA LEU A 176 -18.27 0.46 -6.14
C LEU A 176 -19.29 0.67 -5.01
N LYS A 177 -20.52 1.05 -5.35
CA LYS A 177 -21.64 1.15 -4.39
C LYS A 177 -21.95 -0.18 -3.72
N ARG A 178 -22.00 -1.29 -4.47
CA ARG A 178 -22.22 -2.64 -3.91
C ARG A 178 -21.05 -3.13 -3.06
N MET A 179 -19.83 -2.71 -3.39
CA MET A 179 -18.63 -2.91 -2.57
C MET A 179 -18.64 -2.05 -1.30
N LYS A 180 -19.52 -1.04 -1.24
CA LYS A 180 -19.61 0.00 -0.21
C LYS A 180 -18.34 0.87 -0.13
N ARG A 181 -17.76 1.20 -1.28
CA ARG A 181 -16.63 2.13 -1.36
C ARG A 181 -17.05 3.56 -1.01
N ARG A 182 -16.11 4.36 -0.51
CA ARG A 182 -16.30 5.79 -0.16
C ARG A 182 -16.25 6.70 -1.38
N HIS A 183 -15.71 6.21 -2.49
CA HIS A 183 -15.48 6.95 -3.73
C HIS A 183 -16.29 6.37 -4.89
N LEU A 184 -16.54 7.21 -5.88
CA LEU A 184 -16.99 6.83 -7.22
C LEU A 184 -15.84 6.95 -8.21
N THR A 185 -16.05 6.52 -9.45
CA THR A 185 -15.02 6.58 -10.51
C THR A 185 -14.52 8.01 -10.75
N HIS A 186 -15.43 8.98 -10.83
CA HIS A 186 -15.07 10.39 -11.06
C HIS A 186 -14.21 11.00 -9.95
N ASP A 187 -14.34 10.53 -8.70
CA ASP A 187 -13.52 11.01 -7.58
C ASP A 187 -12.06 10.60 -7.72
N ALA A 188 -11.83 9.34 -8.14
CA ALA A 188 -10.50 8.82 -8.39
C ALA A 188 -9.84 9.52 -9.58
N ILE A 189 -10.58 9.77 -10.66
CA ILE A 189 -10.09 10.52 -11.83
C ILE A 189 -9.65 11.92 -11.40
N ARG A 190 -10.55 12.68 -10.76
CA ARG A 190 -10.26 14.05 -10.27
C ARG A 190 -9.02 14.07 -9.36
N PHE A 191 -8.90 13.10 -8.45
CA PHE A 191 -7.73 12.99 -7.59
C PHE A 191 -6.44 12.78 -8.40
N THR A 192 -6.43 11.84 -9.34
CA THR A 192 -5.23 11.55 -10.15
C THR A 192 -4.83 12.70 -11.06
N GLU A 193 -5.81 13.44 -11.61
CA GLU A 193 -5.57 14.64 -12.41
C GLU A 193 -4.94 15.75 -11.58
N GLU A 194 -5.50 16.04 -10.40
CA GLU A 194 -4.97 17.08 -9.52
C GLU A 194 -3.58 16.72 -8.99
N ALA A 195 -3.38 15.47 -8.56
CA ALA A 195 -2.08 14.99 -8.10
C ALA A 195 -1.03 15.07 -9.23
N ARG A 196 -1.40 14.78 -10.49
CA ARG A 196 -0.51 14.92 -11.65
C ARG A 196 -0.26 16.39 -12.01
N ARG A 197 -1.23 17.29 -11.82
CA ARG A 197 -1.04 18.73 -11.99
C ARG A 197 -0.01 19.28 -11.00
N LEU A 198 -0.07 18.84 -9.75
CA LEU A 198 0.86 19.24 -8.69
C LEU A 198 2.24 18.57 -8.82
N ARG A 199 2.27 17.31 -9.28
CA ARG A 199 3.50 16.53 -9.44
C ARG A 199 3.48 15.76 -10.78
N PRO A 200 3.94 16.38 -11.89
CA PRO A 200 3.79 15.82 -13.25
C PRO A 200 4.38 14.44 -13.48
N ASP A 201 5.37 14.03 -12.68
CA ASP A 201 6.03 12.74 -12.81
C ASP A 201 5.43 11.64 -11.90
N ILE A 202 4.37 11.93 -11.13
CA ILE A 202 3.72 10.97 -10.24
C ILE A 202 3.23 9.73 -10.97
N VAL A 203 3.38 8.58 -10.29
CA VAL A 203 2.92 7.27 -10.76
C VAL A 203 1.85 6.73 -9.83
N PHE A 204 0.82 6.13 -10.43
CA PHE A 204 -0.27 5.50 -9.69
C PHE A 204 -0.26 3.99 -9.85
N GLY A 205 -0.44 3.29 -8.74
CA GLY A 205 -0.85 1.90 -8.72
C GLY A 205 -2.26 1.77 -8.18
N ALA A 206 -2.92 0.63 -8.38
CA ALA A 206 -4.19 0.34 -7.71
C ALA A 206 -4.45 -1.15 -7.50
N ASP A 207 -5.25 -1.46 -6.49
CA ASP A 207 -5.82 -2.79 -6.28
C ASP A 207 -7.17 -2.91 -7.00
N PHE A 208 -7.40 -4.03 -7.68
CA PHE A 208 -8.67 -4.37 -8.33
C PHE A 208 -9.13 -5.78 -7.96
N ILE A 209 -10.45 -5.92 -7.80
CA ILE A 209 -11.14 -7.17 -7.58
C ILE A 209 -12.04 -7.44 -8.80
N ALA A 210 -11.66 -8.41 -9.62
CA ALA A 210 -12.43 -8.78 -10.81
C ALA A 210 -13.44 -9.90 -10.51
N GLY A 211 -14.62 -9.83 -11.12
CA GLY A 211 -15.68 -10.82 -10.91
C GLY A 211 -16.41 -10.64 -9.58
N PHE A 212 -16.54 -9.41 -9.08
CA PHE A 212 -17.35 -9.13 -7.90
C PHE A 212 -18.80 -9.62 -8.13
N PRO A 213 -19.54 -10.06 -7.09
CA PRO A 213 -20.91 -10.53 -7.24
C PRO A 213 -21.75 -9.52 -8.02
N THR A 214 -22.61 -10.00 -8.92
CA THR A 214 -23.46 -9.19 -9.83
C THR A 214 -22.73 -8.33 -10.88
N GLU A 215 -21.41 -8.45 -11.04
CA GLU A 215 -20.65 -7.77 -12.09
C GLU A 215 -21.02 -8.29 -13.49
N THR A 216 -21.46 -7.40 -14.38
CA THR A 216 -21.76 -7.73 -15.78
C THR A 216 -20.52 -7.48 -16.64
N GLU A 217 -20.55 -7.91 -17.91
CA GLU A 217 -19.45 -7.61 -18.82
C GLU A 217 -19.28 -6.09 -19.05
N ALA A 218 -20.37 -5.33 -19.06
CA ALA A 218 -20.33 -3.87 -19.14
C ALA A 218 -19.63 -3.23 -17.92
N HIS A 219 -19.94 -3.69 -16.70
CA HIS A 219 -19.25 -3.19 -15.50
C HIS A 219 -17.74 -3.53 -15.51
N PHE A 220 -17.39 -4.72 -16.01
CA PHE A 220 -15.99 -5.10 -16.16
C PHE A 220 -15.27 -4.25 -17.23
N ALA A 221 -15.93 -3.97 -18.36
CA ALA A 221 -15.40 -3.08 -19.38
C ALA A 221 -15.14 -1.66 -18.82
N ASN A 222 -16.07 -1.11 -18.04
CA ASN A 222 -15.87 0.16 -17.33
C ASN A 222 -14.65 0.11 -16.40
N THR A 223 -14.44 -1.01 -15.69
CA THR A 223 -13.26 -1.20 -14.84
C THR A 223 -11.95 -1.19 -15.62
N MET A 224 -11.91 -1.81 -16.81
CA MET A 224 -10.73 -1.74 -17.68
C MET A 224 -10.46 -0.32 -18.18
N GLN A 225 -11.51 0.41 -18.56
CA GLN A 225 -11.40 1.81 -19.02
C GLN A 225 -10.94 2.74 -17.89
N HIS A 226 -11.48 2.56 -16.68
CA HIS A 226 -11.13 3.36 -15.51
C HIS A 226 -9.63 3.29 -15.17
N ALA A 227 -8.97 2.16 -15.44
CA ALA A 227 -7.53 2.05 -15.27
C ALA A 227 -6.73 2.97 -16.21
N GLU A 228 -7.20 3.17 -17.45
CA GLU A 228 -6.62 4.14 -18.40
C GLU A 228 -6.99 5.57 -18.02
N ASP A 229 -8.26 5.82 -17.62
CA ASP A 229 -8.73 7.17 -17.26
C ASP A 229 -7.95 7.77 -16.08
N CYS A 230 -7.64 6.95 -15.06
CA CYS A 230 -6.79 7.36 -13.95
C CYS A 230 -5.29 7.42 -14.31
N GLY A 231 -4.89 6.93 -15.49
CA GLY A 231 -3.50 6.81 -15.92
C GLY A 231 -2.68 5.91 -14.98
N LEU A 232 -3.25 4.75 -14.61
CA LEU A 232 -2.60 3.79 -13.74
C LEU A 232 -1.43 3.11 -14.44
N THR A 233 -0.39 2.79 -13.68
CA THR A 233 0.81 2.09 -14.17
C THR A 233 0.94 0.69 -13.57
N PHE A 234 0.65 0.55 -12.27
CA PHE A 234 0.73 -0.74 -11.57
C PHE A 234 -0.66 -1.26 -11.23
N LEU A 235 -1.08 -2.40 -11.77
CA LEU A 235 -2.35 -3.03 -11.42
C LEU A 235 -2.12 -4.28 -10.57
N HIS A 236 -2.62 -4.28 -9.34
CA HIS A 236 -2.67 -5.46 -8.49
C HIS A 236 -4.07 -6.06 -8.56
N VAL A 237 -4.21 -7.12 -9.36
CA VAL A 237 -5.52 -7.69 -9.67
C VAL A 237 -5.72 -9.02 -8.96
N PHE A 238 -6.85 -9.13 -8.26
CA PHE A 238 -7.29 -10.33 -7.58
C PHE A 238 -8.66 -10.78 -8.14
N PRO A 239 -8.87 -12.08 -8.40
CA PRO A 239 -10.23 -12.56 -8.62
C PRO A 239 -11.02 -12.46 -7.31
N PHE A 240 -12.31 -12.14 -7.39
CA PHE A 240 -13.19 -12.14 -6.23
C PHE A 240 -13.18 -13.52 -5.57
N SER A 241 -13.00 -13.53 -4.25
CA SER A 241 -13.05 -14.72 -3.42
C SER A 241 -14.04 -14.48 -2.28
N PRO A 242 -15.20 -15.16 -2.25
CA PRO A 242 -16.16 -14.97 -1.17
C PRO A 242 -15.55 -15.39 0.15
N ARG A 243 -15.65 -14.52 1.15
CA ARG A 243 -15.22 -14.81 2.53
C ARG A 243 -16.45 -15.04 3.39
N LYS A 244 -16.51 -16.19 4.07
CA LYS A 244 -17.62 -16.53 4.97
C LYS A 244 -17.84 -15.39 5.98
N GLY A 245 -19.09 -14.99 6.16
CA GLY A 245 -19.49 -13.89 7.07
C GLY A 245 -19.53 -12.50 6.43
N THR A 246 -18.99 -12.31 5.22
CA THR A 246 -19.06 -11.01 4.53
C THR A 246 -20.39 -10.82 3.79
N PRO A 247 -20.93 -9.58 3.70
CA PRO A 247 -22.13 -9.32 2.91
C PRO A 247 -22.04 -9.75 1.44
N ALA A 248 -20.89 -9.56 0.79
CA ALA A 248 -20.68 -9.94 -0.61
C ALA A 248 -20.77 -11.46 -0.83
N ALA A 249 -20.42 -12.28 0.17
CA ALA A 249 -20.57 -13.73 0.07
C ALA A 249 -22.04 -14.19 0.01
N ARG A 250 -23.00 -13.33 0.38
CA ARG A 250 -24.45 -13.61 0.30
C ARG A 250 -25.10 -13.08 -1.00
N MET A 251 -24.35 -12.35 -1.82
CA MET A 251 -24.85 -11.81 -3.09
C MET A 251 -24.85 -12.89 -4.20
N PRO A 252 -25.61 -12.72 -5.30
CA PRO A 252 -25.55 -13.61 -6.45
C PRO A 252 -24.14 -13.64 -7.08
N GLN A 253 -23.51 -14.82 -7.05
CA GLN A 253 -22.14 -15.02 -7.50
C GLN A 253 -22.07 -15.25 -9.02
N LEU A 254 -20.95 -14.87 -9.64
CA LEU A 254 -20.67 -15.11 -11.06
C LEU A 254 -20.08 -16.50 -11.35
N GLY A 255 -19.46 -17.13 -10.34
CA GLY A 255 -18.65 -18.33 -10.51
C GLY A 255 -17.16 -18.03 -10.65
N ARG A 256 -16.34 -19.00 -10.24
CA ARG A 256 -14.88 -18.84 -10.10
C ARG A 256 -14.18 -18.64 -11.45
N GLU A 257 -14.64 -19.32 -12.50
CA GLU A 257 -14.00 -19.24 -13.82
C GLU A 257 -14.15 -17.86 -14.45
N ILE A 258 -15.33 -17.23 -14.34
CA ILE A 258 -15.54 -15.85 -14.83
C ILE A 258 -14.64 -14.87 -14.07
N ALA A 259 -14.59 -14.96 -12.73
CA ALA A 259 -13.72 -14.08 -11.94
C ALA A 259 -12.23 -14.26 -12.29
N LYS A 260 -11.79 -15.49 -12.57
CA LYS A 260 -10.42 -15.80 -12.98
C LYS A 260 -10.11 -15.28 -14.38
N GLU A 261 -11.02 -15.46 -15.34
CA GLU A 261 -10.89 -14.96 -16.72
C GLU A 261 -10.79 -13.43 -16.75
N ARG A 262 -11.71 -12.73 -16.07
CA ARG A 262 -11.67 -11.26 -15.95
C ARG A 262 -10.42 -10.76 -15.24
N ALA A 263 -9.99 -11.42 -14.16
CA ALA A 263 -8.73 -11.09 -13.51
C ALA A 263 -7.54 -11.27 -14.47
N GLY A 264 -7.56 -12.29 -15.34
CA GLY A 264 -6.57 -12.50 -16.38
C GLY A 264 -6.50 -11.34 -17.38
N ARG A 265 -7.65 -10.92 -17.92
CA ARG A 265 -7.74 -9.78 -18.85
C ARG A 265 -7.29 -8.47 -18.23
N LEU A 266 -7.67 -8.20 -16.98
CA LEU A 266 -7.26 -6.97 -16.30
C LEU A 266 -5.76 -6.97 -15.95
N ARG A 267 -5.14 -8.13 -15.66
CA ARG A 267 -3.68 -8.24 -15.55
C ARG A 267 -2.97 -7.98 -16.87
N ALA A 268 -3.45 -8.57 -17.97
CA ALA A 268 -2.91 -8.32 -19.29
C ALA A 268 -2.98 -6.82 -19.67
N LYS A 269 -4.07 -6.14 -19.27
CA LYS A 269 -4.17 -4.68 -19.39
C LYS A 269 -3.13 -3.95 -18.53
N GLY A 270 -2.93 -4.39 -17.29
CA GLY A 270 -1.88 -3.86 -16.41
C GLY A 270 -0.47 -4.01 -17.01
N ASP A 271 -0.17 -5.17 -17.62
CA ASP A 271 1.12 -5.41 -18.28
C ASP A 271 1.32 -4.49 -19.49
N GLU A 272 0.26 -4.20 -20.24
CA GLU A 272 0.30 -3.23 -21.35
C GLU A 272 0.62 -1.82 -20.85
N LEU A 273 -0.08 -1.35 -19.81
CA LEU A 273 0.14 -0.04 -19.19
C LEU A 273 1.55 0.10 -18.63
N LEU A 274 2.03 -0.93 -17.93
CA LEU A 274 3.37 -0.96 -17.37
C LEU A 274 4.45 -0.91 -18.45
N ARG A 275 4.32 -1.70 -19.53
CA ARG A 275 5.25 -1.68 -20.67
C ARG A 275 5.28 -0.32 -21.36
N ARG A 276 4.11 0.30 -21.58
CA ARG A 276 4.01 1.67 -22.09
C ARG A 276 4.77 2.65 -21.19
N HIS A 277 4.63 2.49 -19.88
CA HIS A 277 5.34 3.32 -18.91
C HIS A 277 6.85 3.12 -18.91
N PHE A 278 7.34 1.89 -19.00
CA PHE A 278 8.77 1.56 -19.09
C PHE A 278 9.42 2.20 -20.31
N GLN A 279 8.76 2.12 -21.46
CA GLN A 279 9.24 2.74 -22.69
C GLN A 279 9.48 4.25 -22.51
N MET A 280 8.60 4.94 -21.79
CA MET A 280 8.73 6.38 -21.50
C MET A 280 9.87 6.73 -20.54
N LYS A 281 10.53 5.75 -19.92
CA LYS A 281 11.66 5.97 -19.00
C LYS A 281 13.02 5.81 -19.66
N ILE A 282 13.11 5.18 -20.83
CA ILE A 282 14.37 5.02 -21.55
C ILE A 282 15.00 6.40 -21.78
N GLY A 283 16.31 6.50 -21.52
CA GLY A 283 17.11 7.71 -21.64
C GLY A 283 17.03 8.66 -20.44
N LYS A 284 16.13 8.43 -19.47
CA LYS A 284 15.99 9.29 -18.28
C LYS A 284 16.94 8.84 -17.15
N SER A 285 17.44 9.79 -16.37
CA SER A 285 18.13 9.51 -15.10
C SER A 285 17.13 9.19 -14.00
N ARG A 286 17.46 8.23 -13.13
CA ARG A 286 16.64 7.82 -11.99
C ARG A 286 17.50 7.58 -10.77
N ARG A 287 16.97 7.93 -9.60
CA ARG A 287 17.59 7.57 -8.33
C ARG A 287 17.02 6.24 -7.87
N VAL A 288 17.86 5.24 -7.69
CA VAL A 288 17.49 3.86 -7.38
C VAL A 288 17.98 3.50 -5.98
N LEU A 289 17.06 3.12 -5.11
CA LEU A 289 17.40 2.52 -3.82
C LEU A 289 17.82 1.06 -4.06
N VAL A 290 19.09 0.77 -3.80
CA VAL A 290 19.71 -0.54 -4.05
C VAL A 290 19.20 -1.56 -3.03
N GLU A 291 18.73 -2.71 -3.49
CA GLU A 291 18.22 -3.82 -2.67
C GLU A 291 19.33 -4.84 -2.31
N GLN A 292 18.95 -5.96 -1.67
CA GLN A 292 19.88 -6.89 -1.03
C GLN A 292 21.01 -7.42 -1.92
N SER A 293 20.71 -7.74 -3.18
CA SER A 293 21.68 -8.30 -4.11
C SER A 293 22.77 -7.31 -4.52
N GLY A 294 22.51 -6.00 -4.37
CA GLY A 294 23.36 -4.94 -4.92
C GLY A 294 23.23 -4.78 -6.44
N THR A 295 22.50 -5.66 -7.13
CA THR A 295 22.35 -5.65 -8.60
C THR A 295 20.96 -5.22 -9.06
N GLU A 296 20.06 -4.98 -8.12
CA GLU A 296 18.68 -4.58 -8.37
C GLU A 296 18.27 -3.52 -7.34
N GLY A 297 17.26 -2.73 -7.67
CA GLY A 297 16.72 -1.73 -6.77
C GLY A 297 15.38 -1.16 -7.21
N ARG A 298 14.90 -0.17 -6.46
CA ARG A 298 13.63 0.54 -6.73
C ARG A 298 13.84 2.02 -6.99
N SER A 299 13.29 2.52 -8.10
CA SER A 299 13.30 3.96 -8.39
C SER A 299 12.40 4.76 -7.44
N GLU A 300 12.44 6.09 -7.52
CA GLU A 300 11.52 6.98 -6.79
C GLU A 300 10.04 6.60 -7.04
N HIS A 301 9.72 6.29 -8.30
CA HIS A 301 8.42 5.82 -8.79
C HIS A 301 8.13 4.34 -8.51
N PHE A 302 8.92 3.68 -7.64
CA PHE A 302 8.80 2.28 -7.25
C PHE A 302 9.09 1.23 -8.35
N MET A 303 9.62 1.68 -9.48
CA MET A 303 9.90 0.80 -10.61
C MET A 303 11.10 -0.10 -10.28
N PRO A 304 11.02 -1.41 -10.57
CA PRO A 304 12.18 -2.30 -10.49
C PRO A 304 13.24 -1.86 -11.50
N VAL A 305 14.49 -1.77 -11.05
CA VAL A 305 15.63 -1.43 -11.90
C VAL A 305 16.74 -2.43 -11.68
N LYS A 306 17.18 -3.09 -12.73
CA LYS A 306 18.40 -3.90 -12.75
C LYS A 306 19.59 -2.99 -13.02
N LEU A 307 20.61 -3.07 -12.17
CA LEU A 307 21.81 -2.27 -12.22
C LEU A 307 22.87 -2.94 -13.11
N ALA A 308 23.59 -2.15 -13.90
CA ALA A 308 24.67 -2.65 -14.77
C ALA A 308 25.88 -3.14 -13.97
N ARG A 309 26.08 -2.60 -12.77
CA ARG A 309 27.13 -2.98 -11.83
C ARG A 309 26.57 -3.14 -10.43
N LYS A 310 27.26 -3.90 -9.60
CA LYS A 310 26.91 -4.06 -8.20
C LYS A 310 27.16 -2.76 -7.45
N GLU A 311 26.15 -2.28 -6.74
CA GLU A 311 26.20 -1.08 -5.90
C GLU A 311 26.04 -1.45 -4.42
N ALA A 312 26.36 -0.51 -3.53
CA ALA A 312 26.23 -0.72 -2.10
C ALA A 312 24.76 -0.89 -1.68
N ARG A 313 24.46 -1.98 -0.95
CA ARG A 313 23.13 -2.25 -0.39
C ARG A 313 22.62 -1.04 0.40
N GLY A 314 21.37 -0.63 0.15
CA GLY A 314 20.73 0.48 0.85
C GLY A 314 21.21 1.86 0.41
N ALA A 315 22.18 1.96 -0.51
CA ALA A 315 22.53 3.23 -1.12
C ALA A 315 21.45 3.68 -2.11
N ILE A 316 21.45 4.98 -2.42
CA ILE A 316 20.65 5.54 -3.50
C ILE A 316 21.64 5.87 -4.62
N ALA A 317 21.58 5.11 -5.71
CA ALA A 317 22.43 5.28 -6.88
C ALA A 317 21.70 6.05 -7.98
N GLU A 318 22.36 7.02 -8.60
CA GLU A 318 21.83 7.65 -9.82
C GLU A 318 22.23 6.82 -11.04
N VAL A 319 21.26 6.43 -11.85
CA VAL A 319 21.46 5.61 -13.04
C VAL A 319 20.71 6.19 -14.23
N ARG A 320 21.25 5.99 -15.43
CA ARG A 320 20.53 6.26 -16.68
C ARG A 320 19.84 4.98 -17.15
N ILE A 321 18.57 5.07 -17.50
CA ILE A 321 17.82 3.91 -18.02
C ILE A 321 18.17 3.69 -19.49
N ALA A 322 18.72 2.53 -19.83
CA ALA A 322 19.07 2.13 -21.20
C ALA A 322 17.96 1.34 -21.90
N GLY A 323 17.13 0.62 -21.13
CA GLY A 323 16.08 -0.23 -21.69
C GLY A 323 15.15 -0.77 -20.62
N HIS A 324 14.38 -1.80 -20.97
CA HIS A 324 13.54 -2.58 -20.06
C HIS A 324 13.41 -4.02 -20.55
N ASP A 325 13.09 -4.92 -19.63
CA ASP A 325 12.62 -6.28 -19.91
C ASP A 325 11.22 -6.48 -19.30
N GLU A 326 10.72 -7.71 -19.31
CA GLU A 326 9.41 -8.04 -18.72
C GLU A 326 9.33 -7.77 -17.22
N ARG A 327 10.47 -7.73 -16.52
CA ARG A 327 10.55 -7.62 -15.05
C ARG A 327 10.87 -6.22 -14.58
N GLY A 328 11.45 -5.36 -15.40
CA GLY A 328 11.78 -4.00 -15.00
C GLY A 328 12.64 -3.21 -15.97
N LEU A 329 13.11 -2.05 -15.49
CA LEU A 329 14.04 -1.21 -16.22
C LEU A 329 15.47 -1.74 -16.14
N LEU A 330 16.26 -1.46 -17.16
CA LEU A 330 17.68 -1.80 -17.23
C LEU A 330 18.51 -0.50 -17.18
N ALA A 331 19.41 -0.40 -16.21
CA ALA A 331 20.39 0.68 -16.14
C ALA A 331 21.50 0.48 -17.18
N ALA A 332 22.03 1.60 -17.68
CA ALA A 332 23.20 1.66 -18.55
C ALA A 332 24.50 1.32 -17.82
#